data_AF-A0A7C3ZK67-F1
#
_entry.id   AF-A0A7C3ZK67-F1
#
_cell.length_a   1.000
_cell.length_b   1.000
_cell.length_c   1.000
_cell.angle_alpha   90.00
_cell.angle_beta   90.00
_cell.angle_gamma   90.00
#
_symmetry.space_group_name_H-M   'P 1'
#
loop_
_entity.id
_entity.type
_entity.pdbx_description
1 polymer ?
#
loop_
_entity_poly.entity_id
_entity_poly.type
_entity_poly.pdbx_seq_one_letter_code
_entity_poly.pdbx_strand_id
1 'polypeptide(L)'
;HGRKGYVNIKIKPVLSKTLMFKPISEAASMSNQSKRNDYLIVGVDPGMVTGIAVLNVNGEVLLLTSKRGIDRSEIIKTILGYGTPVAVSSDVNPPSRLVEKIASSLNLTLYTPSRSLQVSEKISLVQSFMDEHKINPPQDPHQRDALAAAIKAFQSFKNKMEQAEAHAQSLGLKVSRSDLRALIIKGYSISEALNMLSKPISIPETPPATKPPIQQPNVESLIKKLNIQRTVINTLIRKLKSLSDESSSLKLKIKDLENEIERIKSEEYVKIRRDREVEALRSRIEELSKHLIAQSSYIDKLRNDIEDAKKGLAALVKGEIVPVKILHTLQQSSIKEVHNTVGIKKFDILYVQDPSSYSTEAIKELAKLNILGVVSKNPPNHLIEAFEYNGIPLISYDEASVTWIFDNPFINVNTVSQIREMKDRLSEKIKSIRRTQLEKLISEYRDKRS
;
A
#
# COMPACT_ATOMS: atom_id res chain seq x y z
N HIS A 1 27.55 -15.42 -38.28
CA HIS A 1 27.97 -14.05 -38.65
C HIS A 1 27.37 -13.06 -37.65
N GLY A 2 28.18 -12.43 -36.81
CA GLY A 2 27.74 -11.43 -35.83
C GLY A 2 28.88 -11.03 -34.89
N ARG A 3 29.62 -9.98 -35.23
CA ARG A 3 30.79 -9.45 -34.52
C ARG A 3 30.38 -8.46 -33.41
N LYS A 4 31.10 -8.55 -32.28
CA LYS A 4 31.44 -7.50 -31.27
C LYS A 4 30.28 -6.95 -30.40
N GLY A 5 30.47 -6.66 -29.11
CA GLY A 5 31.72 -6.51 -28.37
C GLY A 5 31.54 -6.60 -26.84
N TYR A 6 32.58 -7.11 -26.18
CA TYR A 6 32.70 -7.12 -24.73
C TYR A 6 33.26 -5.78 -24.26
N VAL A 7 32.52 -5.07 -23.41
CA VAL A 7 33.00 -3.85 -22.74
C VAL A 7 33.82 -4.27 -21.53
N ASN A 8 35.14 -4.11 -21.62
CA ASN A 8 36.06 -4.31 -20.50
C ASN A 8 36.08 -3.05 -19.62
N ILE A 9 35.38 -3.07 -18.49
CA ILE A 9 35.40 -1.98 -17.51
C ILE A 9 36.56 -2.21 -16.54
N LYS A 10 37.71 -1.57 -16.81
CA LYS A 10 38.81 -1.44 -15.84
C LYS A 10 38.58 -0.22 -14.96
N ILE A 11 38.18 -0.42 -13.72
CA ILE A 11 38.13 0.64 -12.70
C ILE A 11 39.57 0.93 -12.27
N LYS A 12 40.13 2.05 -12.72
CA LYS A 12 41.34 2.64 -12.12
C LYS A 12 40.91 3.67 -11.07
N PRO A 13 41.62 3.81 -9.94
CA PRO A 13 41.37 4.88 -9.01
C PRO A 13 41.60 6.22 -9.73
N VAL A 14 40.55 7.01 -9.86
CA VAL A 14 40.68 8.41 -10.25
C VAL A 14 41.13 9.14 -9.00
N LEU A 15 42.44 9.41 -8.90
CA LEU A 15 42.93 10.46 -8.02
C LEU A 15 42.16 11.74 -8.40
N SER A 16 41.35 12.25 -7.48
CA SER A 16 40.67 13.52 -7.64
C SER A 16 41.68 14.57 -8.10
N LYS A 17 41.50 15.09 -9.33
CA LYS A 17 42.34 16.14 -9.92
C LYS A 17 41.96 17.54 -9.45
N THR A 18 41.14 17.67 -8.41
CA THR A 18 40.84 18.98 -7.85
C THR A 18 41.73 19.20 -6.63
N LEU A 19 42.89 19.80 -6.87
CA LEU A 19 43.58 20.56 -5.84
C LEU A 19 42.55 21.49 -5.21
N MET A 20 42.35 21.36 -3.90
CA MET A 20 41.58 22.31 -3.11
C MET A 20 42.29 23.67 -3.18
N PHE A 21 41.88 24.50 -4.12
CA PHE A 21 42.12 25.93 -4.04
C PHE A 21 40.96 26.52 -3.24
N LYS A 22 41.26 27.07 -2.06
CA LYS A 22 40.33 27.90 -1.30
C LYS A 22 40.44 29.31 -1.89
N PRO A 23 39.48 29.80 -2.69
CA PRO A 23 39.53 31.19 -3.14
C PRO A 23 39.27 32.07 -1.92
N ILE A 24 40.18 32.99 -1.64
CA ILE A 24 40.03 33.99 -0.57
C ILE A 24 38.89 34.99 -0.92
N SER A 25 38.38 34.98 -2.15
CA SER A 25 37.43 35.98 -2.66
C SER A 25 35.94 35.67 -2.46
N GLU A 26 35.54 34.44 -2.08
CA GLU A 26 34.12 34.14 -1.76
C GLU A 26 33.81 34.21 -0.25
N ALA A 27 34.80 34.55 0.58
CA ALA A 27 34.59 34.79 2.01
C ALA A 27 33.89 36.12 2.32
N ALA A 28 33.62 36.96 1.32
CA ALA A 28 33.11 38.32 1.51
C ALA A 28 31.58 38.47 1.37
N SER A 29 30.85 37.40 1.02
CA SER A 29 29.42 37.48 0.75
C SER A 29 28.63 36.38 1.45
N MET A 30 28.71 36.29 2.78
CA MET A 30 27.65 35.79 3.68
C MET A 30 28.10 36.00 5.12
N SER A 31 27.35 36.83 5.86
CA SER A 31 27.52 37.23 7.25
C SER A 31 27.30 36.11 8.30
N ASN A 32 27.77 34.88 8.04
CA ASN A 32 27.42 33.68 8.83
C ASN A 32 28.61 33.10 9.63
N GLN A 33 29.39 33.92 10.33
CA GLN A 33 30.39 33.37 11.28
C GLN A 33 29.74 32.69 12.50
N SER A 34 28.52 33.07 12.89
CA SER A 34 27.81 32.52 14.05
C SER A 34 27.17 31.15 13.81
N LYS A 35 26.75 30.81 12.57
CA LYS A 35 26.08 29.53 12.26
C LYS A 35 27.02 28.32 12.21
N ARG A 36 28.34 28.50 12.20
CA ARG A 36 29.29 27.38 12.01
C ARG A 36 29.61 26.58 13.28
N ASN A 37 29.20 27.04 14.46
CA ASN A 37 29.49 26.37 15.73
C ASN A 37 28.31 25.55 16.28
N ASP A 38 27.19 25.45 15.56
CA ASP A 38 26.06 24.63 16.02
C ASP A 38 26.30 23.15 15.73
N TYR A 39 26.07 22.32 16.74
CA TYR A 39 26.09 20.88 16.59
C TYR A 39 24.77 20.37 16.06
N LEU A 40 24.81 19.41 15.14
CA LEU A 40 23.64 18.99 14.38
C LEU A 40 23.26 17.53 14.60
N ILE A 41 21.95 17.30 14.68
CA ILE A 41 21.30 15.99 14.58
C ILE A 41 20.61 15.93 13.22
N VAL A 42 21.01 14.99 12.39
CA VAL A 42 20.51 14.89 11.00
C VAL A 42 19.60 13.69 10.85
N GLY A 43 18.42 13.88 10.28
CA GLY A 43 17.54 12.81 9.81
C GLY A 43 17.65 12.66 8.30
N VAL A 44 17.83 11.42 7.84
CA VAL A 44 17.94 11.12 6.41
C VAL A 44 16.96 10.00 6.06
N ASP A 45 16.02 10.29 5.16
CA ASP A 45 15.12 9.31 4.54
C ASP A 45 15.62 8.98 3.12
N PRO A 46 16.26 7.82 2.90
CA PRO A 46 16.92 7.48 1.65
C PRO A 46 15.97 6.81 0.64
N GLY A 47 16.00 7.26 -0.61
CA GLY A 47 15.19 6.70 -1.70
C GLY A 47 15.49 7.35 -3.05
N MET A 48 14.61 7.15 -4.03
CA MET A 48 14.68 7.90 -5.31
C MET A 48 14.60 9.42 -5.06
N VAL A 49 13.80 9.81 -4.07
CA VAL A 49 13.81 11.11 -3.43
C VAL A 49 14.37 10.91 -2.03
N THR A 50 15.37 11.71 -1.66
CA THR A 50 15.97 11.66 -0.32
C THR A 50 15.48 12.84 0.50
N GLY A 51 14.85 12.57 1.63
CA GLY A 51 14.49 13.56 2.63
C GLY A 51 15.67 13.87 3.55
N ILE A 52 15.88 15.15 3.86
CA ILE A 52 16.93 15.63 4.75
C ILE A 52 16.30 16.59 5.76
N ALA A 53 16.44 16.27 7.04
CA ALA A 53 16.09 17.14 8.15
C ALA A 53 17.35 17.41 8.99
N VAL A 54 17.60 18.68 9.32
CA VAL A 54 18.73 19.09 10.16
C VAL A 54 18.19 19.84 11.36
N LEU A 55 18.44 19.32 12.55
CA LEU A 55 18.13 19.95 13.81
C LEU A 55 19.43 20.35 14.51
N ASN A 56 19.43 21.45 15.25
CA ASN A 56 20.52 21.71 16.20
C ASN A 56 20.33 20.90 17.49
N VAL A 57 21.34 20.86 18.35
CA VAL A 57 21.27 20.22 19.67
C VAL A 57 20.29 20.88 20.65
N ASN A 58 19.62 21.97 20.25
CA ASN A 58 18.54 22.60 21.00
C ASN A 58 17.14 22.17 20.53
N GLY A 59 17.04 21.42 19.43
CA GLY A 59 15.76 21.00 18.86
C GLY A 59 15.20 21.95 17.79
N GLU A 60 15.93 23.00 17.40
CA GLU A 60 15.49 23.90 16.34
C GLU A 60 15.77 23.30 14.96
N VAL A 61 14.77 23.32 14.07
CA VAL A 61 14.89 22.83 12.69
C VAL A 61 15.58 23.88 11.83
N LEU A 62 16.80 23.58 11.39
CA LEU A 62 17.61 24.45 10.55
C LEU A 62 17.38 24.23 9.05
N LEU A 63 17.06 22.99 8.67
CA LEU A 63 16.76 22.61 7.29
C LEU A 63 15.72 21.48 7.28
N LEU A 64 14.76 21.59 6.35
CA LEU A 64 13.86 20.52 5.97
C LEU A 64 13.66 20.56 4.45
N THR A 65 14.14 19.55 3.74
CA THR A 65 14.06 19.51 2.27
C THR A 65 14.03 18.07 1.77
N SER A 66 13.52 17.85 0.57
CA SER A 66 13.70 16.61 -0.18
C SER A 66 14.31 16.90 -1.55
N LYS A 67 15.14 15.99 -2.07
CA LYS A 67 15.72 16.09 -3.42
C LYS A 67 15.75 14.74 -4.13
N ARG A 68 15.44 14.74 -5.42
CA ARG A 68 15.50 13.54 -6.27
C ARG A 68 16.92 13.32 -6.78
N GLY A 69 17.43 12.09 -6.65
CA GLY A 69 18.75 11.72 -7.19
C GLY A 69 19.94 12.44 -6.56
N ILE A 70 19.80 12.97 -5.35
CA ILE A 70 20.92 13.60 -4.63
C ILE A 70 21.99 12.55 -4.28
N ASP A 71 23.26 12.87 -4.51
CA ASP A 71 24.36 11.98 -4.18
C ASP A 71 24.81 12.15 -2.71
N ARG A 72 25.57 11.17 -2.20
CA ARG A 72 26.07 11.21 -0.82
C ARG A 72 26.93 12.46 -0.55
N SER A 73 27.72 12.90 -1.53
CA SER A 73 28.64 14.04 -1.38
C SER A 73 27.88 15.35 -1.22
N GLU A 74 26.79 15.54 -1.96
CA GLU A 74 25.90 16.70 -1.90
C GLU A 74 25.09 16.69 -0.60
N ILE A 75 24.66 15.52 -0.10
CA ILE A 75 24.06 15.40 1.23
C ILE A 75 25.05 15.89 2.30
N ILE A 76 26.28 15.37 2.29
CA ILE A 76 27.33 15.77 3.25
C ILE A 76 27.62 17.27 3.14
N LYS A 77 27.77 17.80 1.93
CA LYS A 77 27.99 19.24 1.69
C LYS A 77 26.84 20.09 2.23
N THR A 78 25.60 19.64 2.05
CA THR A 78 24.41 20.31 2.55
C THR A 78 24.44 20.36 4.07
N ILE A 79 24.65 19.21 4.73
CA ILE A 79 24.72 19.11 6.21
C ILE A 79 25.80 20.03 6.78
N LEU A 80 27.03 19.96 6.24
CA LEU A 80 28.16 20.76 6.70
C LEU A 80 27.97 22.27 6.46
N GLY A 81 27.04 22.66 5.58
CA GLY A 81 26.66 24.05 5.37
C GLY A 81 25.92 24.68 6.54
N TYR A 82 25.30 23.87 7.42
CA TYR A 82 24.49 24.35 8.55
C TYR A 82 25.20 24.26 9.90
N GLY A 83 26.35 23.56 10.01
CA GLY A 83 27.03 23.33 11.28
C GLY A 83 27.83 22.03 11.32
N THR A 84 28.18 21.60 12.54
CA THR A 84 28.98 20.39 12.78
C THR A 84 28.06 19.22 13.14
N PRO A 85 27.85 18.23 12.25
CA PRO A 85 27.03 17.07 12.59
C PRO A 85 27.68 16.24 13.70
N VAL A 86 26.85 15.77 14.62
CA VAL A 86 27.25 14.87 15.72
C VAL A 86 26.49 13.55 15.69
N ALA A 87 25.27 13.57 15.14
CA ALA A 87 24.47 12.37 14.95
C ALA A 87 23.80 12.37 13.57
N VAL A 88 23.61 11.17 13.05
CA VAL A 88 22.75 10.89 11.91
C VAL A 88 21.72 9.84 12.31
N SER A 89 20.50 9.97 11.82
CA SER A 89 19.35 9.18 12.24
C SER A 89 18.54 8.68 11.06
N SER A 90 17.93 7.51 11.26
CA SER A 90 17.04 6.83 10.32
C SER A 90 15.77 6.41 11.08
N ASP A 91 14.62 6.49 10.42
CA ASP A 91 13.31 6.08 10.92
C ASP A 91 13.05 4.56 10.85
N VAL A 92 13.89 3.84 10.11
CA VAL A 92 13.85 2.39 9.95
C VAL A 92 15.01 1.69 10.64
N ASN A 93 14.75 0.44 11.08
CA ASN A 93 15.75 -0.49 11.62
C ASN A 93 15.68 -1.83 10.87
N PRO A 94 16.78 -2.30 10.23
CA PRO A 94 18.11 -1.68 10.14
C PRO A 94 18.12 -0.39 9.29
N PRO A 95 19.08 0.53 9.51
CA PRO A 95 19.23 1.73 8.71
C PRO A 95 19.67 1.38 7.29
N SER A 96 19.43 2.28 6.32
CA SER A 96 19.92 2.05 4.97
C SER A 96 21.45 2.19 4.89
N ARG A 97 22.05 1.51 3.91
CA ARG A 97 23.50 1.63 3.60
C ARG A 97 23.96 3.06 3.35
N LEU A 98 23.10 3.94 2.83
CA LEU A 98 23.45 5.34 2.60
C LEU A 98 23.68 6.05 3.95
N VAL A 99 22.79 5.84 4.91
CA VAL A 99 22.86 6.44 6.25
C VAL A 99 24.07 5.90 7.02
N GLU A 100 24.32 4.58 6.97
CA GLU A 100 25.51 3.96 7.55
C GLU A 100 26.82 4.53 6.95
N LYS A 101 26.84 4.74 5.63
CA LYS A 101 27.99 5.34 4.94
C LYS A 101 28.19 6.80 5.31
N ILE A 102 27.11 7.58 5.51
CA ILE A 102 27.24 8.96 6.00
C ILE A 102 27.79 8.97 7.43
N ALA A 103 27.25 8.12 8.31
CA ALA A 103 27.70 7.99 9.69
C ALA A 103 29.20 7.68 9.78
N SER A 104 29.65 6.66 9.05
CA SER A 104 31.06 6.25 9.02
C SER A 104 31.98 7.27 8.33
N SER A 105 31.51 7.94 7.26
CA SER A 105 32.35 8.93 6.55
C SER A 105 32.61 10.19 7.38
N LEU A 106 31.68 10.55 8.27
CA LEU A 106 31.77 11.74 9.12
C LEU A 106 32.02 11.41 10.60
N ASN A 107 32.23 10.13 10.94
CA ASN A 107 32.39 9.63 12.31
C ASN A 107 31.27 10.12 13.27
N LEU A 108 30.02 9.96 12.83
CA LEU A 108 28.82 10.40 13.55
C LEU A 108 28.20 9.25 14.34
N THR A 109 27.55 9.58 15.45
CA THR A 109 26.67 8.64 16.15
C THR A 109 25.48 8.29 15.26
N LEU A 110 25.34 7.02 14.90
CA LEU A 110 24.17 6.52 14.16
C LEU A 110 23.06 6.18 15.15
N TYR A 111 21.92 6.87 15.02
CA TYR A 111 20.71 6.56 15.77
C TYR A 111 19.70 5.81 14.90
N THR A 112 19.18 4.70 15.42
CA THR A 112 18.01 4.02 14.89
C THR A 112 17.03 3.65 16.00
N PRO A 113 15.72 3.66 15.73
CA PRO A 113 14.73 3.20 16.70
C PRO A 113 14.83 1.68 16.90
N SER A 114 14.32 1.17 18.03
CA SER A 114 14.32 -0.28 18.32
C SER A 114 13.55 -1.10 17.27
N ARG A 115 12.47 -0.54 16.72
CA ARG A 115 11.73 -1.04 15.57
C ARG A 115 11.50 0.08 14.57
N SER A 116 11.31 -0.26 13.29
CA SER A 116 10.89 0.72 12.28
C SER A 116 9.61 1.45 12.71
N LEU A 117 9.61 2.77 12.53
CA LEU A 117 8.47 3.62 12.89
C LEU A 117 7.31 3.39 11.91
N GLN A 118 6.10 3.25 12.44
CA GLN A 118 4.89 3.18 11.63
C GLN A 118 4.54 4.55 11.07
N VAL A 119 3.82 4.60 9.94
CA VAL A 119 3.42 5.87 9.31
C VAL A 119 2.60 6.75 10.28
N SER A 120 1.67 6.16 11.02
CA SER A 120 0.88 6.86 12.06
C SER A 120 1.78 7.45 13.15
N GLU A 121 2.76 6.68 13.63
CA GLU A 121 3.73 7.12 14.64
C GLU A 121 4.57 8.30 14.13
N LYS A 122 5.04 8.27 12.87
CA LYS A 122 5.76 9.39 12.25
C LYS A 122 4.92 10.65 12.19
N ILE A 123 3.64 10.53 11.78
CA ILE A 123 2.71 11.67 11.70
C ILE A 123 2.50 12.28 13.09
N SER A 124 2.19 11.47 14.10
CA SER A 124 1.98 11.95 15.48
C SER A 124 3.22 12.61 16.08
N LEU A 125 4.41 12.07 15.81
CA LEU A 125 5.68 12.64 16.28
C LEU A 125 5.94 14.02 15.68
N VAL A 126 5.78 14.15 14.36
CA VAL A 126 6.00 15.42 13.66
C VAL A 126 4.95 16.44 14.10
N GLN A 127 3.69 16.05 14.22
CA GLN A 127 2.61 16.96 14.62
C GLN A 127 2.81 17.50 16.05
N SER A 128 3.10 16.62 17.02
CA SER A 128 3.39 17.05 18.40
C SER A 128 4.57 18.03 18.46
N PHE A 129 5.60 17.79 17.65
CA PHE A 129 6.78 18.64 17.60
C PHE A 129 6.51 19.98 16.90
N MET A 130 5.66 19.99 15.88
CA MET A 130 5.21 21.22 15.22
C MET A 130 4.43 22.12 16.18
N ASP A 131 3.56 21.54 17.00
CA ASP A 131 2.77 22.28 17.99
C ASP A 131 3.69 22.90 19.06
N GLU A 132 4.76 22.21 19.46
CA GLU A 132 5.73 22.67 20.45
C GLU A 132 6.68 23.76 19.90
N HIS A 133 7.14 23.64 18.66
CA HIS A 133 8.25 24.45 18.11
C HIS A 133 7.86 25.38 16.96
N LYS A 134 6.57 25.43 16.58
CA LYS A 134 6.02 26.33 15.53
C LYS A 134 6.82 26.30 14.22
N ILE A 135 7.14 25.10 13.75
CA ILE A 135 7.89 24.91 12.50
C ILE A 135 6.93 24.80 11.31
N ASN A 136 7.43 25.06 10.10
CA ASN A 136 6.66 24.89 8.88
C ASN A 136 6.30 23.41 8.66
N PRO A 137 5.09 23.12 8.13
CA PRO A 137 4.69 21.75 7.82
C PRO A 137 5.62 21.12 6.76
N PRO A 138 5.93 19.82 6.89
CA PRO A 138 6.60 19.08 5.82
C PRO A 138 5.80 19.16 4.52
N GLN A 139 6.47 19.41 3.40
CA GLN A 139 5.81 19.54 2.10
C GLN A 139 5.55 18.19 1.41
N ASP A 140 6.27 17.15 1.82
CA ASP A 140 6.18 15.82 1.22
C ASP A 140 6.44 14.71 2.27
N PRO A 141 6.06 13.46 1.95
CA PRO A 141 6.26 12.33 2.86
C PRO A 141 7.73 12.07 3.24
N HIS A 142 8.68 12.36 2.36
CA HIS A 142 10.11 12.13 2.62
C HIS A 142 10.67 13.15 3.62
N GLN A 143 10.25 14.41 3.51
CA GLN A 143 10.54 15.42 4.53
C GLN A 143 9.96 15.02 5.88
N ARG A 144 8.71 14.56 5.92
CA ARG A 144 8.07 14.09 7.15
C ARG A 144 8.85 12.94 7.78
N ASP A 145 9.25 11.96 6.99
CA ASP A 145 9.92 10.75 7.49
C ASP A 145 11.35 11.08 7.97
N ALA A 146 12.08 11.94 7.24
CA ALA A 146 13.39 12.45 7.67
C ALA A 146 13.29 13.28 8.97
N LEU A 147 12.27 14.14 9.08
CA LEU A 147 12.02 14.93 10.28
C LEU A 147 11.67 14.04 11.48
N ALA A 148 10.81 13.04 11.28
CA ALA A 148 10.45 12.08 12.32
C ALA A 148 11.68 11.33 12.85
N ALA A 149 12.60 10.93 11.97
CA ALA A 149 13.87 10.31 12.37
C ALA A 149 14.70 11.23 13.28
N ALA A 150 14.87 12.50 12.88
CA ALA A 150 15.65 13.46 13.63
C ALA A 150 15.04 13.82 14.99
N ILE A 151 13.71 13.99 15.04
CA ILE A 151 12.97 14.24 16.29
C ILE A 151 13.12 13.06 17.24
N LYS A 152 12.96 11.82 16.74
CA LYS A 152 13.08 10.62 17.56
C LYS A 152 14.49 10.50 18.14
N ALA A 153 15.51 10.80 17.35
CA ALA A 153 16.89 10.85 17.82
C ALA A 153 17.07 11.91 18.92
N PHE A 154 16.62 13.14 18.70
CA PHE A 154 16.68 14.22 19.69
C PHE A 154 16.00 13.85 21.01
N GLN A 155 14.77 13.31 20.96
CA GLN A 155 14.02 12.87 22.13
C GLN A 155 14.75 11.76 22.90
N SER A 156 15.45 10.85 22.21
CA SER A 156 16.21 9.78 22.85
C SER A 156 17.40 10.29 23.66
N PHE A 157 18.02 11.40 23.23
CA PHE A 157 19.15 12.01 23.92
C PHE A 157 18.72 13.06 24.95
N LYS A 158 17.50 13.63 24.84
CA LYS A 158 16.99 14.73 25.67
C LYS A 158 17.21 14.51 27.16
N ASN A 159 16.75 13.37 27.70
CA ASN A 159 16.88 13.07 29.12
C ASN A 159 18.34 13.06 29.61
N LYS A 160 19.26 12.49 28.81
CA LYS A 160 20.69 12.43 29.17
C LYS A 160 21.34 13.82 29.07
N MET A 161 20.95 14.61 28.09
CA MET A 161 21.43 15.98 27.92
C MET A 161 20.98 16.87 29.09
N GLU A 162 19.72 16.80 29.49
CA GLU A 162 19.18 17.56 30.63
C GLU A 162 19.86 17.15 31.95
N GLN A 163 20.08 15.86 32.18
CA GLN A 163 20.83 15.37 33.34
C GLN A 163 22.28 15.89 33.36
N ALA A 164 22.95 15.90 32.20
CA ALA A 164 24.31 16.42 32.08
C ALA A 164 24.36 17.93 32.40
N GLU A 165 23.38 18.70 31.91
CA GLU A 165 23.28 20.13 32.19
C GLU A 165 22.99 20.43 33.65
N ALA A 166 22.09 19.69 34.29
CA ALA A 166 21.79 19.82 35.71
C ALA A 166 23.03 19.52 36.56
N HIS A 167 23.81 18.49 36.20
CA HIS A 167 25.04 18.13 36.90
C HIS A 167 26.15 19.17 36.67
N ALA A 168 26.26 19.75 35.47
CA ALA A 168 27.19 20.86 35.22
C ALA A 168 26.86 22.08 36.10
N GLN A 169 25.58 22.40 36.23
CA GLN A 169 25.09 23.51 37.04
C GLN A 169 25.31 23.28 38.53
N SER A 170 25.07 22.07 39.05
CA SER A 170 25.29 21.75 40.47
C SER A 170 26.77 21.84 40.88
N LEU A 171 27.68 21.59 39.94
CA LEU A 171 29.13 21.75 40.14
C LEU A 171 29.64 23.17 39.89
N GLY A 172 28.78 24.11 39.46
CA GLY A 172 29.17 25.49 39.17
C GLY A 172 30.11 25.67 37.98
N LEU A 173 30.20 24.67 37.09
CA LEU A 173 31.12 24.69 35.95
C LEU A 173 30.55 25.57 34.83
N LYS A 174 31.33 26.54 34.36
CA LYS A 174 31.00 27.36 33.18
C LYS A 174 31.35 26.61 31.89
N VAL A 175 30.55 25.61 31.54
CA VAL A 175 30.68 24.86 30.28
C VAL A 175 29.63 25.33 29.26
N SER A 176 30.01 25.31 27.99
CA SER A 176 29.09 25.54 26.88
C SER A 176 28.07 24.41 26.78
N ARG A 177 26.77 24.75 26.83
CA ARG A 177 25.66 23.78 26.75
C ARG A 177 25.72 22.97 25.45
N SER A 178 25.97 23.64 24.34
CA SER A 178 26.05 23.00 23.01
C SER A 178 27.18 21.97 22.94
N ASP A 179 28.36 22.28 23.48
CA ASP A 179 29.51 21.36 23.52
C ASP A 179 29.25 20.17 24.43
N LEU A 180 28.62 20.38 25.59
CA LEU A 180 28.24 19.30 26.50
C LEU A 180 27.24 18.35 25.84
N ARG A 181 26.17 18.88 25.23
CA ARG A 181 25.18 18.10 24.49
C ARG A 181 25.82 17.27 23.37
N ALA A 182 26.74 17.87 22.62
CA ALA A 182 27.47 17.18 21.56
C ALA A 182 28.29 15.98 22.07
N LEU A 183 28.96 16.12 23.22
CA LEU A 183 29.71 15.02 23.83
C LEU A 183 28.78 13.89 24.29
N ILE A 184 27.64 14.22 24.88
CA ILE A 184 26.65 13.22 25.28
C ILE A 184 26.10 12.45 24.05
N ILE A 185 25.81 13.15 22.96
CA ILE A 185 25.35 12.53 21.71
C ILE A 185 26.45 11.62 21.10
N LYS A 186 27.72 11.98 21.24
CA LYS A 186 28.87 11.15 20.84
C LYS A 186 29.07 9.89 21.71
N GLY A 187 28.29 9.74 22.77
CA GLY A 187 28.30 8.56 23.64
C GLY A 187 29.23 8.65 24.85
N TYR A 188 29.80 9.83 25.13
CA TYR A 188 30.57 10.03 26.36
C TYR A 188 29.66 10.02 27.59
N SER A 189 30.16 9.49 28.71
CA SER A 189 29.46 9.59 29.99
C SER A 189 29.43 11.05 30.49
N ILE A 190 28.48 11.38 31.36
CA ILE A 190 28.33 12.72 31.92
C ILE A 190 29.65 13.16 32.60
N SER A 191 30.26 12.27 33.38
CA SER A 191 31.52 12.55 34.07
C SER A 191 32.70 12.77 33.11
N GLU A 192 32.80 11.97 32.03
CA GLU A 192 33.85 12.14 31.01
C GLU A 192 33.69 13.46 30.25
N ALA A 193 32.45 13.77 29.83
CA ALA A 193 32.15 14.99 29.10
C ALA A 193 32.47 16.24 29.93
N LEU A 194 32.11 16.25 31.22
CA LEU A 194 32.45 17.34 32.14
C LEU A 194 33.97 17.45 32.35
N ASN A 195 34.67 16.34 32.54
CA ASN A 195 36.12 16.35 32.70
C ASN A 195 36.86 16.89 31.47
N MET A 196 36.39 16.55 30.26
CA MET A 196 36.95 17.04 29.00
C MET A 196 36.73 18.54 28.82
N LEU A 197 35.57 19.07 29.25
CA LEU A 197 35.26 20.49 29.14
C LEU A 197 35.85 21.34 30.29
N SER A 198 36.14 20.73 31.44
CA SER A 198 36.66 21.42 32.63
C SER A 198 38.18 21.51 32.65
N LYS A 199 38.89 20.59 31.99
CA LYS A 199 40.34 20.66 31.87
C LYS A 199 40.71 21.62 30.74
N PRO A 200 41.38 22.76 31.02
CA PRO A 200 42.08 23.45 29.95
C PRO A 200 43.04 22.45 29.31
N ILE A 201 43.11 22.47 27.98
CA ILE A 201 44.05 21.66 27.21
C ILE A 201 45.46 22.07 27.66
N SER A 202 46.00 21.40 28.68
CA SER A 202 47.41 21.46 29.01
C SER A 202 48.10 20.60 27.96
N ILE A 203 48.51 21.24 26.88
CA ILE A 203 49.61 20.74 26.07
C ILE A 203 50.73 20.46 27.07
N PRO A 204 51.23 19.22 27.21
CA PRO A 204 52.37 18.99 28.07
C PRO A 204 53.55 19.78 27.49
N GLU A 205 53.86 20.92 28.09
CA GLU A 205 55.17 21.53 27.92
C GLU A 205 56.19 20.50 28.39
N THR A 206 57.13 20.22 27.49
CA THR A 206 58.28 19.38 27.75
C THR A 206 59.02 19.96 28.96
N PRO A 207 59.31 19.17 30.02
CA PRO A 207 59.98 19.72 31.19
C PRO A 207 61.42 20.14 30.84
N PRO A 208 61.90 21.30 31.32
CA PRO A 208 63.31 21.64 31.25
C PRO A 208 64.10 20.71 32.17
N ALA A 209 65.12 20.06 31.62
CA ALA A 209 65.99 19.15 32.35
C ALA A 209 66.82 19.89 33.42
N THR A 210 66.45 19.77 34.69
CA THR A 210 67.33 20.02 35.83
C THR A 210 67.94 18.71 36.30
N LYS A 211 69.27 18.60 36.18
CA LYS A 211 70.06 17.48 36.70
C LYS A 211 70.16 17.58 38.23
N PRO A 212 69.86 16.52 39.01
CA PRO A 212 70.28 16.42 40.40
C PRO A 212 71.76 15.95 40.51
N PRO A 213 72.39 16.08 41.68
CA PRO A 213 73.83 15.86 41.86
C PRO A 213 74.19 14.37 41.81
N ILE A 214 75.28 14.05 41.12
CA ILE A 214 75.79 12.68 40.96
C ILE A 214 76.58 12.30 42.21
N GLN A 215 76.05 11.40 43.04
CA GLN A 215 76.88 10.48 43.81
C GLN A 215 77.38 9.39 42.86
N GLN A 216 78.69 9.14 42.84
CA GLN A 216 79.31 8.14 41.96
C GLN A 216 78.74 6.75 42.25
N PRO A 217 77.98 6.13 41.31
CA PRO A 217 77.59 4.74 41.44
C PRO A 217 78.69 3.87 40.84
N ASN A 218 78.96 2.74 41.49
CA ASN A 218 79.93 1.74 41.06
C ASN A 218 79.74 1.38 39.57
N VAL A 219 80.72 1.75 38.72
CA VAL A 219 80.65 1.73 37.25
C VAL A 219 80.31 0.35 36.69
N GLU A 220 80.77 -0.71 37.36
CA GLU A 220 80.47 -2.11 37.00
C GLU A 220 78.98 -2.46 37.12
N SER A 221 78.30 -1.92 38.13
CA SER A 221 76.86 -2.16 38.36
C SER A 221 76.00 -1.45 37.31
N LEU A 222 76.45 -0.30 36.80
CA LEU A 222 75.80 0.42 35.71
C LEU A 222 75.95 -0.30 34.38
N ILE A 223 77.14 -0.82 34.07
CA ILE A 223 77.40 -1.57 32.84
C ILE A 223 76.53 -2.84 32.80
N LYS A 224 76.41 -3.57 33.92
CA LYS A 224 75.51 -4.72 34.03
C LYS A 224 74.04 -4.34 33.81
N LYS A 225 73.56 -3.25 34.44
CA LYS A 225 72.20 -2.74 34.22
C LYS A 225 71.95 -2.33 32.76
N LEU A 226 72.91 -1.65 32.13
CA LEU A 226 72.82 -1.25 30.72
C LEU A 226 72.73 -2.44 29.77
N ASN A 227 73.51 -3.50 30.03
CA ASN A 227 73.47 -4.72 29.22
C ASN A 227 72.13 -5.46 29.37
N ILE A 228 71.59 -5.56 30.59
CA ILE A 228 70.26 -6.13 30.85
C ILE A 228 69.17 -5.29 30.18
N GLN A 229 69.26 -3.96 30.25
CA GLN A 229 68.30 -3.09 29.57
C GLN A 229 68.37 -3.25 28.05
N ARG A 230 69.57 -3.39 27.46
CA ARG A 230 69.73 -3.67 26.03
C ARG A 230 69.08 -4.98 25.61
N THR A 231 69.21 -6.05 26.40
CA THR A 231 68.58 -7.34 26.06
C THR A 231 67.07 -7.24 26.15
N VAL A 232 66.53 -6.56 27.16
CA VAL A 232 65.08 -6.30 27.31
C VAL A 232 64.54 -5.44 26.16
N ILE A 233 65.25 -4.39 25.75
CA ILE A 233 64.86 -3.56 24.61
C ILE A 233 64.82 -4.40 23.33
N ASN A 234 65.83 -5.24 23.11
CA ASN A 234 65.88 -6.09 21.92
C ASN A 234 64.77 -7.14 21.90
N THR A 235 64.38 -7.72 23.04
CA THR A 235 63.23 -8.66 23.10
C THR A 235 61.90 -7.94 22.89
N LEU A 236 61.74 -6.73 23.44
CA LEU A 236 60.56 -5.89 23.21
C LEU A 236 60.42 -5.48 21.74
N ILE A 237 61.51 -5.11 21.07
CA ILE A 237 61.51 -4.78 19.64
C ILE A 237 61.09 -5.99 18.80
N ARG A 238 61.61 -7.18 19.11
CA ARG A 238 61.19 -8.42 18.42
C ARG A 238 59.71 -8.72 18.62
N LYS A 239 59.19 -8.53 19.83
CA LYS A 239 57.77 -8.76 20.15
C LYS A 239 56.86 -7.72 19.50
N LEU A 240 57.29 -6.46 19.42
CA LEU A 240 56.60 -5.41 18.66
C LEU A 240 56.52 -5.77 17.18
N LYS A 241 57.62 -6.28 16.61
CA LYS A 241 57.63 -6.72 15.22
C LYS A 241 56.68 -7.90 14.97
N SER A 242 56.72 -8.93 15.81
CA SER A 242 55.80 -10.08 15.68
C SER A 242 54.33 -9.68 15.83
N LEU A 243 54.01 -8.81 16.79
CA LEU A 243 52.66 -8.28 16.98
C LEU A 243 52.20 -7.40 15.81
N SER A 244 53.12 -6.63 15.21
CA SER A 244 52.83 -5.83 14.02
C SER A 244 52.55 -6.71 12.81
N ASP A 245 53.32 -7.78 12.63
CA ASP A 245 53.13 -8.76 11.54
C ASP A 245 51.80 -9.52 11.70
N GLU A 246 51.46 -9.92 12.93
CA GLU A 246 50.18 -10.56 13.27
C GLU A 246 48.99 -9.61 13.09
N SER A 247 49.11 -8.34 13.51
CA SER A 247 48.08 -7.34 13.25
C SER A 247 47.85 -7.13 11.75
N SER A 248 48.92 -7.17 10.96
CA SER A 248 48.85 -7.03 9.50
C SER A 248 48.18 -8.23 8.84
N SER A 249 48.48 -9.45 9.28
CA SER A 249 47.85 -10.68 8.76
C SER A 249 46.37 -10.76 9.13
N LEU A 250 46.01 -10.39 10.37
CA LEU A 250 44.61 -10.31 10.82
C LEU A 250 43.82 -9.27 10.02
N LYS A 251 44.41 -8.11 9.72
CA LYS A 251 43.77 -7.09 8.87
C LYS A 251 43.49 -7.60 7.46
N LEU A 252 44.42 -8.35 6.87
CA LEU A 252 44.19 -9.00 5.57
C LEU A 252 43.06 -10.03 5.65
N LYS A 253 43.04 -10.86 6.69
CA LYS A 253 41.99 -11.85 6.91
C LYS A 253 40.61 -11.22 7.07
N ILE A 254 40.51 -10.11 7.83
CA ILE A 254 39.27 -9.35 7.98
C ILE A 254 38.79 -8.85 6.62
N LYS A 255 39.69 -8.24 5.84
CA LYS A 255 39.36 -7.75 4.50
C LYS A 255 38.86 -8.86 3.57
N ASP A 256 39.47 -10.05 3.61
CA ASP A 256 39.03 -11.18 2.80
C ASP A 256 37.66 -11.69 3.24
N LEU A 257 37.40 -11.79 4.55
CA LEU A 257 36.10 -12.17 5.09
C LEU A 257 35.01 -11.15 4.77
N GLU A 258 35.33 -9.85 4.82
CA GLU A 258 34.42 -8.78 4.43
C GLU A 258 34.03 -8.88 2.95
N ASN A 259 35.00 -9.15 2.06
CA ASN A 259 34.74 -9.36 0.64
C ASN A 259 33.85 -10.59 0.40
N GLU A 260 34.08 -11.68 1.13
CA GLU A 260 33.28 -12.90 1.00
C GLU A 260 31.83 -12.68 1.48
N ILE A 261 31.66 -11.96 2.60
CA ILE A 261 30.33 -11.55 3.08
C ILE A 261 29.62 -10.66 2.04
N GLU A 262 30.33 -9.72 1.42
CA GLU A 262 29.74 -8.86 0.39
C GLU A 262 29.30 -9.67 -0.84
N ARG A 263 30.13 -10.64 -1.26
CA ARG A 263 29.80 -11.56 -2.35
C ARG A 263 28.55 -12.37 -2.03
N ILE A 264 28.50 -13.03 -0.88
CA ILE A 264 27.34 -13.84 -0.46
C ILE A 264 26.07 -12.98 -0.41
N LYS A 265 26.13 -11.79 0.20
CA LYS A 265 25.00 -10.85 0.26
C LYS A 265 24.54 -10.43 -1.13
N SER A 266 25.46 -10.23 -2.07
CA SER A 266 25.11 -9.85 -3.45
C SER A 266 24.39 -10.99 -4.18
N GLU A 267 24.85 -12.23 -4.01
CA GLU A 267 24.24 -13.42 -4.60
C GLU A 267 22.85 -13.68 -4.03
N GLU A 268 22.69 -13.54 -2.71
CA GLU A 268 21.40 -13.67 -2.02
C GLU A 268 20.41 -12.59 -2.46
N TYR A 269 20.86 -11.33 -2.58
CA TYR A 269 20.01 -10.23 -3.08
C TYR A 269 19.51 -10.50 -4.51
N VAL A 270 20.38 -11.03 -5.37
CA VAL A 270 20.01 -11.40 -6.75
C VAL A 270 19.01 -12.56 -6.74
N LYS A 271 19.18 -13.57 -5.89
CA LYS A 271 18.21 -14.67 -5.74
C LYS A 271 16.84 -14.17 -5.28
N ILE A 272 16.80 -13.37 -4.20
CA ILE A 272 15.55 -12.80 -3.67
C ILE A 272 14.82 -11.97 -4.73
N ARG A 273 15.56 -11.17 -5.52
CA ARG A 273 14.95 -10.41 -6.62
C ARG A 273 14.34 -11.32 -7.69
N ARG A 274 15.06 -12.36 -8.11
CA ARG A 274 14.53 -13.34 -9.08
C ARG A 274 13.30 -14.06 -8.53
N ASP A 275 13.34 -14.50 -7.28
CA ASP A 275 12.22 -15.24 -6.68
C ASP A 275 10.97 -14.35 -6.58
N ARG A 276 11.14 -13.07 -6.22
CA ARG A 276 10.05 -12.09 -6.25
C ARG A 276 9.49 -11.86 -7.65
N GLU A 277 10.35 -11.77 -8.66
CA GLU A 277 9.93 -11.60 -10.06
C GLU A 277 9.18 -12.83 -10.56
N VAL A 278 9.67 -14.03 -10.24
CA VAL A 278 8.99 -15.30 -10.54
C VAL A 278 7.62 -15.36 -9.88
N GLU A 279 7.52 -14.97 -8.61
CA GLU A 279 6.24 -14.98 -7.89
C GLU A 279 5.24 -13.97 -8.47
N ALA A 280 5.70 -12.77 -8.82
CA ALA A 280 4.87 -11.78 -9.49
C ALA A 280 4.38 -12.28 -10.86
N LEU A 281 5.25 -12.92 -11.64
CA LEU A 281 4.89 -13.52 -12.93
C LEU A 281 3.89 -14.67 -12.75
N ARG A 282 4.06 -15.53 -11.73
CA ARG A 282 3.14 -16.62 -11.41
C ARG A 282 1.75 -16.10 -11.04
N SER A 283 1.69 -15.10 -10.16
CA SER A 283 0.43 -14.45 -9.81
C SER A 283 -0.26 -13.85 -11.04
N ARG A 284 0.50 -13.22 -11.95
CA ARG A 284 -0.06 -12.67 -13.18
C ARG A 284 -0.57 -13.76 -14.13
N ILE A 285 0.14 -14.88 -14.24
CA ILE A 285 -0.30 -16.04 -15.02
C ILE A 285 -1.61 -16.59 -14.45
N GLU A 286 -1.72 -16.71 -13.13
CA GLU A 286 -2.94 -17.21 -12.50
C GLU A 286 -4.14 -16.28 -12.75
N GLU A 287 -3.94 -14.97 -12.59
CA GLU A 287 -4.96 -13.95 -12.88
C GLU A 287 -5.41 -14.00 -14.36
N LEU A 288 -4.45 -14.02 -15.30
CA LEU A 288 -4.74 -14.11 -16.72
C LEU A 288 -5.45 -15.43 -17.08
N SER A 289 -5.08 -16.53 -16.42
CA SER A 289 -5.73 -17.83 -16.62
C SER A 289 -7.18 -17.80 -16.15
N LYS A 290 -7.48 -17.16 -15.01
CA LYS A 290 -8.85 -16.96 -14.53
C LYS A 290 -9.67 -16.11 -15.51
N HIS A 291 -9.10 -15.04 -16.03
CA HIS A 291 -9.76 -14.21 -17.04
C HIS A 291 -10.05 -14.99 -18.33
N LEU A 292 -9.11 -15.82 -18.80
CA LEU A 292 -9.32 -16.66 -19.99
C LEU A 292 -10.46 -17.65 -19.78
N ILE A 293 -10.52 -18.31 -18.63
CA ILE A 293 -11.61 -19.26 -18.30
C ILE A 293 -12.97 -18.54 -18.26
N ALA A 294 -13.03 -17.37 -17.62
CA ALA A 294 -14.25 -16.56 -17.55
C ALA A 294 -14.71 -16.09 -18.95
N GLN A 295 -13.77 -15.64 -19.80
CA GLN A 295 -14.08 -15.23 -21.16
C GLN A 295 -14.51 -16.42 -22.03
N SER A 296 -13.84 -17.57 -21.93
CA SER A 296 -14.24 -18.78 -22.66
C SER A 296 -15.65 -19.21 -22.31
N SER A 297 -15.95 -19.29 -21.01
CA SER A 297 -17.29 -19.67 -20.54
C SER A 297 -18.36 -18.64 -20.92
N TYR A 298 -18.02 -17.34 -21.02
CA TYR A 298 -18.93 -16.33 -21.56
C TYR A 298 -19.18 -16.51 -23.06
N ILE A 299 -18.13 -16.81 -23.84
CA ILE A 299 -18.25 -17.09 -25.28
C ILE A 299 -19.11 -18.34 -25.51
N ASP A 300 -18.94 -19.39 -24.70
CA ASP A 300 -19.72 -20.62 -24.82
C ASP A 300 -21.20 -20.39 -24.48
N LYS A 301 -21.51 -19.56 -23.47
CA LYS A 301 -22.88 -19.12 -23.19
C LYS A 301 -23.49 -18.38 -24.38
N LEU A 302 -22.78 -17.37 -24.91
CA LEU A 302 -23.26 -16.62 -26.08
C LEU A 302 -23.47 -17.50 -27.30
N ARG A 303 -22.63 -18.52 -27.52
CA ARG A 303 -22.81 -19.49 -28.60
C ARG A 303 -24.08 -20.31 -28.42
N ASN A 304 -24.34 -20.79 -27.19
CA ASN A 304 -25.57 -21.51 -26.87
C ASN A 304 -26.79 -20.60 -27.06
N ASP A 305 -26.75 -19.36 -26.58
CA ASP A 305 -27.84 -18.39 -26.73
C ASP A 305 -28.14 -18.12 -28.21
N ILE A 306 -27.11 -18.00 -29.06
CA ILE A 306 -27.26 -17.85 -30.52
C ILE A 306 -27.89 -19.11 -31.14
N GLU A 307 -27.48 -20.29 -30.71
CA GLU A 307 -28.02 -21.55 -31.22
C GLU A 307 -29.50 -21.72 -30.86
N ASP A 308 -29.86 -21.41 -29.61
CA ASP A 308 -31.24 -21.44 -29.13
C ASP A 308 -32.11 -20.40 -29.83
N ALA A 309 -31.57 -19.20 -30.06
CA ALA A 309 -32.22 -18.18 -30.89
C ALA A 309 -32.47 -18.65 -32.32
N LYS A 310 -31.49 -19.32 -32.94
CA LYS A 310 -31.64 -19.85 -34.29
C LYS A 310 -32.70 -20.94 -34.36
N LYS A 311 -32.73 -21.86 -33.38
CA LYS A 311 -33.76 -22.90 -33.26
C LYS A 311 -35.14 -22.28 -33.06
N GLY A 312 -35.24 -21.28 -32.19
CA GLY A 312 -36.47 -20.54 -31.92
C GLY A 312 -37.02 -19.80 -33.14
N LEU A 313 -36.16 -19.07 -33.86
CA LEU A 313 -36.55 -18.41 -35.11
C LEU A 313 -37.01 -19.41 -36.18
N ALA A 314 -36.33 -20.55 -36.31
CA ALA A 314 -36.75 -21.59 -37.25
C ALA A 314 -38.13 -22.16 -36.90
N ALA A 315 -38.41 -22.40 -35.61
CA ALA A 315 -39.72 -22.85 -35.14
C ALA A 315 -40.82 -21.80 -35.36
N LEU A 316 -40.51 -20.51 -35.18
CA LEU A 316 -41.43 -19.41 -35.45
C LEU A 316 -41.79 -19.30 -36.94
N VAL A 317 -40.79 -19.40 -37.83
CA VAL A 317 -40.98 -19.35 -39.30
C VAL A 317 -41.80 -20.54 -39.80
N LYS A 318 -41.59 -21.73 -39.20
CA LYS A 318 -42.40 -22.92 -39.48
C LYS A 318 -43.83 -22.84 -38.92
N GLY A 319 -44.10 -21.87 -38.04
CA GLY A 319 -45.39 -21.73 -37.37
C GLY A 319 -45.65 -22.80 -36.31
N GLU A 320 -44.62 -23.38 -35.71
CA GLU A 320 -44.74 -24.39 -34.64
C GLU A 320 -44.94 -23.74 -33.27
N ILE A 321 -44.49 -22.49 -33.10
CA ILE A 321 -44.57 -21.71 -31.87
C ILE A 321 -45.18 -20.33 -32.12
N VAL A 322 -45.87 -19.80 -31.11
CA VAL A 322 -46.53 -18.48 -31.12
C VAL A 322 -46.00 -17.63 -29.97
N PRO A 323 -45.61 -16.36 -30.22
CA PRO A 323 -45.18 -15.47 -29.16
C PRO A 323 -46.30 -15.12 -28.20
N VAL A 324 -45.97 -15.01 -26.92
CA VAL A 324 -46.89 -14.69 -25.83
C VAL A 324 -46.47 -13.34 -25.23
N LYS A 325 -47.45 -12.51 -24.88
CA LYS A 325 -47.17 -11.17 -24.30
C LYS A 325 -46.99 -11.28 -22.79
N ILE A 326 -45.98 -10.62 -22.26
CA ILE A 326 -45.66 -10.65 -20.83
C ILE A 326 -46.49 -9.61 -20.09
N LEU A 327 -47.09 -10.00 -18.98
CA LEU A 327 -47.65 -9.14 -17.96
C LEU A 327 -46.89 -9.39 -16.65
N HIS A 328 -46.33 -8.33 -16.05
CA HIS A 328 -45.64 -8.44 -14.77
C HIS A 328 -46.63 -8.74 -13.63
N THR A 329 -47.77 -8.04 -13.58
CA THR A 329 -48.82 -8.22 -12.56
C THR A 329 -50.22 -8.14 -13.18
N LEU A 330 -51.23 -8.65 -12.48
CA LEU A 330 -52.65 -8.56 -12.88
C LEU A 330 -53.34 -7.29 -12.36
N GLN A 331 -52.65 -6.16 -12.50
CA GLN A 331 -53.16 -4.83 -12.17
C GLN A 331 -53.61 -4.07 -13.42
N GLN A 332 -54.57 -3.16 -13.24
CA GLN A 332 -55.08 -2.30 -14.32
C GLN A 332 -53.97 -1.41 -14.91
N SER A 333 -53.01 -0.97 -14.09
CA SER A 333 -51.82 -0.22 -14.51
C SER A 333 -50.95 -1.03 -15.46
N SER A 334 -50.58 -2.26 -15.11
CA SER A 334 -49.75 -3.14 -15.93
C SER A 334 -50.41 -3.53 -17.25
N ILE A 335 -51.74 -3.75 -17.26
CA ILE A 335 -52.47 -4.04 -18.50
C ILE A 335 -52.48 -2.83 -19.42
N LYS A 336 -52.71 -1.63 -18.89
CA LYS A 336 -52.67 -0.37 -19.69
C LYS A 336 -51.28 -0.11 -20.26
N GLU A 337 -50.24 -0.34 -19.46
CA GLU A 337 -48.85 -0.19 -19.88
C GLU A 337 -48.50 -1.13 -21.04
N VAL A 338 -48.83 -2.42 -20.92
CA VAL A 338 -48.57 -3.39 -21.99
C VAL A 338 -49.47 -3.15 -23.20
N HIS A 339 -50.71 -2.70 -23.01
CA HIS A 339 -51.60 -2.31 -24.10
C HIS A 339 -51.07 -1.10 -24.87
N ASN A 340 -50.49 -0.11 -24.20
CA ASN A 340 -49.93 1.08 -24.86
C ASN A 340 -48.61 0.79 -25.58
N THR A 341 -47.77 -0.08 -25.01
CA THR A 341 -46.42 -0.36 -25.54
C THR A 341 -46.44 -1.42 -26.64
N VAL A 342 -47.20 -2.50 -26.45
CA VAL A 342 -47.18 -3.70 -27.32
C VAL A 342 -48.53 -3.91 -28.02
N GLY A 343 -49.63 -3.35 -27.52
CA GLY A 343 -50.96 -3.46 -28.10
C GLY A 343 -51.58 -4.84 -27.91
N ILE A 344 -52.44 -5.03 -26.90
CA ILE A 344 -53.16 -6.31 -26.70
C ILE A 344 -54.32 -6.42 -27.70
N LYS A 345 -54.30 -7.46 -28.53
CA LYS A 345 -55.27 -7.75 -29.58
C LYS A 345 -56.18 -8.91 -29.19
N LYS A 346 -57.30 -9.02 -29.90
CA LYS A 346 -58.23 -10.13 -29.80
C LYS A 346 -57.50 -11.45 -30.11
N PHE A 347 -57.76 -12.48 -29.31
CA PHE A 347 -57.12 -13.80 -29.38
C PHE A 347 -55.62 -13.88 -29.02
N ASP A 348 -55.06 -12.85 -28.38
CA ASP A 348 -53.71 -12.98 -27.81
C ASP A 348 -53.70 -13.90 -26.58
N ILE A 349 -52.56 -14.56 -26.35
CA ILE A 349 -52.26 -15.26 -25.10
C ILE A 349 -51.32 -14.36 -24.29
N LEU A 350 -51.57 -14.27 -22.98
CA LEU A 350 -50.77 -13.48 -22.05
C LEU A 350 -50.09 -14.38 -21.04
N TYR A 351 -48.83 -14.09 -20.72
CA TYR A 351 -48.07 -14.76 -19.66
C TYR A 351 -47.94 -13.83 -18.46
N VAL A 352 -48.43 -14.25 -17.30
CA VAL A 352 -48.37 -13.51 -16.04
C VAL A 352 -47.19 -14.02 -15.22
N GLN A 353 -46.25 -13.13 -14.91
CA GLN A 353 -45.08 -13.46 -14.09
C GLN A 353 -45.45 -13.59 -12.60
N ASP A 354 -46.22 -12.66 -12.06
CA ASP A 354 -46.69 -12.70 -10.67
C ASP A 354 -48.24 -12.75 -10.57
N PRO A 355 -48.83 -13.92 -10.28
CA PRO A 355 -50.28 -14.05 -10.09
C PRO A 355 -50.77 -13.63 -8.70
N SER A 356 -49.86 -13.30 -7.78
CA SER A 356 -50.20 -13.06 -6.36
C SER A 356 -51.00 -11.77 -6.17
N SER A 357 -50.83 -10.80 -7.07
CA SER A 357 -51.53 -9.52 -7.04
C SER A 357 -52.47 -9.38 -8.25
N TYR A 358 -53.78 -9.47 -8.01
CA TYR A 358 -54.80 -9.30 -9.04
C TYR A 358 -55.89 -8.32 -8.61
N SER A 359 -56.45 -7.61 -9.59
CA SER A 359 -57.64 -6.78 -9.42
C SER A 359 -58.80 -7.35 -10.23
N THR A 360 -60.02 -7.32 -9.68
CA THR A 360 -61.19 -7.88 -10.38
C THR A 360 -61.53 -7.08 -11.64
N GLU A 361 -61.19 -5.79 -11.62
CA GLU A 361 -61.31 -4.84 -12.71
C GLU A 361 -60.37 -5.19 -13.86
N ALA A 362 -59.12 -5.59 -13.57
CA ALA A 362 -58.16 -6.06 -14.57
C ALA A 362 -58.67 -7.28 -15.35
N ILE A 363 -59.24 -8.26 -14.65
CA ILE A 363 -59.79 -9.48 -15.29
C ILE A 363 -60.96 -9.10 -16.22
N LYS A 364 -61.83 -8.19 -15.79
CA LYS A 364 -62.94 -7.68 -16.63
C LYS A 364 -62.44 -6.91 -17.85
N GLU A 365 -61.36 -6.13 -17.72
CA GLU A 365 -60.73 -5.44 -18.86
C GLU A 365 -60.16 -6.44 -19.87
N LEU A 366 -59.45 -7.47 -19.41
CA LEU A 366 -58.95 -8.55 -20.27
C LEU A 366 -60.09 -9.31 -20.97
N ALA A 367 -61.22 -9.51 -20.29
CA ALA A 367 -62.40 -10.15 -20.87
C ALA A 367 -63.03 -9.30 -21.98
N LYS A 368 -63.08 -7.96 -21.80
CA LYS A 368 -63.53 -7.02 -22.85
C LYS A 368 -62.62 -7.05 -24.08
N LEU A 369 -61.32 -7.20 -23.88
CA LEU A 369 -60.32 -7.32 -24.96
C LEU A 369 -60.41 -8.67 -25.70
N ASN A 370 -61.16 -9.63 -25.16
CA ASN A 370 -61.45 -10.93 -25.78
C ASN A 370 -60.16 -11.71 -26.14
N ILE A 371 -59.25 -11.78 -25.17
CA ILE A 371 -58.00 -12.55 -25.23
C ILE A 371 -58.27 -14.06 -25.28
N LEU A 372 -57.36 -14.84 -25.85
CA LEU A 372 -57.54 -16.30 -26.01
C LEU A 372 -57.37 -17.05 -24.70
N GLY A 373 -56.40 -16.64 -23.88
CA GLY A 373 -56.15 -17.27 -22.58
C GLY A 373 -54.99 -16.60 -21.84
N VAL A 374 -54.81 -16.99 -20.58
CA VAL A 374 -53.71 -16.54 -19.74
C VAL A 374 -52.91 -17.74 -19.26
N VAL A 375 -51.59 -17.61 -19.25
CA VAL A 375 -50.66 -18.59 -18.69
C VAL A 375 -50.00 -17.97 -17.48
N SER A 376 -49.97 -18.71 -16.37
CA SER A 376 -49.40 -18.22 -15.11
C SER A 376 -48.61 -19.31 -14.40
N LYS A 377 -47.59 -18.91 -13.64
CA LYS A 377 -46.85 -19.81 -12.76
C LYS A 377 -47.67 -20.08 -11.49
N ASN A 378 -48.15 -21.30 -11.29
CA ASN A 378 -48.93 -21.74 -10.11
C ASN A 378 -50.11 -20.81 -9.75
N PRO A 379 -51.16 -20.73 -10.59
CA PRO A 379 -52.32 -19.90 -10.28
C PRO A 379 -53.10 -20.43 -9.05
N PRO A 380 -53.44 -19.57 -8.06
CA PRO A 380 -54.28 -19.99 -6.94
C PRO A 380 -55.73 -20.28 -7.38
N ASN A 381 -56.42 -21.21 -6.71
CA ASN A 381 -57.76 -21.68 -7.10
C ASN A 381 -58.78 -20.54 -7.25
N HIS A 382 -58.76 -19.55 -6.35
CA HIS A 382 -59.65 -18.38 -6.44
C HIS A 382 -59.43 -17.53 -7.70
N LEU A 383 -58.20 -17.50 -8.22
CA LEU A 383 -57.87 -16.81 -9.47
C LEU A 383 -58.42 -17.58 -10.67
N ILE A 384 -58.29 -18.92 -10.66
CA ILE A 384 -58.85 -19.79 -11.71
C ILE A 384 -60.37 -19.57 -11.82
N GLU A 385 -61.08 -19.60 -10.70
CA GLU A 385 -62.53 -19.37 -10.66
C GLU A 385 -62.93 -17.98 -11.19
N ALA A 386 -62.17 -16.93 -10.82
CA ALA A 386 -62.41 -15.57 -11.29
C ALA A 386 -62.21 -15.44 -12.81
N PHE A 387 -61.20 -16.10 -13.38
CA PHE A 387 -60.96 -16.12 -14.82
C PHE A 387 -62.01 -16.96 -15.56
N GLU A 388 -62.40 -18.12 -15.03
CA GLU A 388 -63.46 -18.97 -15.59
C GLU A 388 -64.82 -18.26 -15.63
N TYR A 389 -65.19 -17.53 -14.57
CA TYR A 389 -66.43 -16.76 -14.51
C TYR A 389 -66.50 -15.68 -15.61
N ASN A 390 -65.34 -15.13 -15.98
CA ASN A 390 -65.21 -14.14 -17.06
C ASN A 390 -64.98 -14.79 -18.45
N GLY A 391 -64.99 -16.13 -18.54
CA GLY A 391 -64.86 -16.86 -19.80
C GLY A 391 -63.45 -16.85 -20.40
N ILE A 392 -62.42 -16.69 -19.58
CA ILE A 392 -61.01 -16.74 -20.00
C ILE A 392 -60.37 -18.00 -19.39
N PRO A 393 -59.79 -18.91 -20.20
CA PRO A 393 -59.04 -20.03 -19.66
C PRO A 393 -57.71 -19.56 -19.05
N LEU A 394 -57.39 -20.09 -17.86
CA LEU A 394 -56.13 -19.89 -17.16
C LEU A 394 -55.39 -21.23 -17.11
N ILE A 395 -54.18 -21.28 -17.65
CA ILE A 395 -53.36 -22.50 -17.74
C ILE A 395 -52.07 -22.34 -16.92
N SER A 396 -51.61 -23.43 -16.31
CA SER A 396 -50.34 -23.45 -15.59
C SER A 396 -49.14 -23.37 -16.54
N TYR A 397 -48.06 -22.73 -16.09
CA TYR A 397 -46.80 -22.64 -16.83
C TYR A 397 -46.29 -24.02 -17.31
N ASP A 398 -46.42 -25.05 -16.48
CA ASP A 398 -45.92 -26.40 -16.77
C ASP A 398 -46.77 -27.10 -17.85
N GLU A 399 -48.09 -26.93 -17.80
CA GLU A 399 -49.03 -27.46 -18.79
C GLU A 399 -48.86 -26.76 -20.16
N ALA A 400 -48.56 -25.46 -20.13
CA ALA A 400 -48.37 -24.67 -21.33
C ALA A 400 -47.04 -24.93 -22.07
N SER A 401 -46.08 -25.61 -21.44
CA SER A 401 -44.75 -25.91 -22.00
C SER A 401 -44.08 -24.67 -22.61
N VAL A 402 -44.03 -23.57 -21.84
CA VAL A 402 -43.52 -22.27 -22.31
C VAL A 402 -42.02 -22.37 -22.59
N THR A 403 -41.62 -22.01 -23.81
CA THR A 403 -40.21 -21.94 -24.24
C THR A 403 -39.76 -20.48 -24.25
N TRP A 404 -38.63 -20.19 -23.63
CA TRP A 404 -38.04 -18.85 -23.63
C TRP A 404 -36.99 -18.75 -24.73
N ILE A 405 -37.10 -17.72 -25.55
CA ILE A 405 -36.07 -17.37 -26.54
C ILE A 405 -35.69 -15.92 -26.26
N PHE A 406 -34.44 -15.73 -25.81
CA PHE A 406 -34.01 -14.51 -25.15
C PHE A 406 -34.94 -14.16 -23.97
N ASP A 407 -35.70 -13.08 -24.06
CA ASP A 407 -36.58 -12.57 -23.00
C ASP A 407 -38.07 -12.70 -23.34
N ASN A 408 -38.40 -13.38 -24.44
CA ASN A 408 -39.79 -13.49 -24.91
C ASN A 408 -40.31 -14.93 -24.73
N PRO A 409 -41.48 -15.13 -24.10
CA PRO A 409 -42.09 -16.44 -23.95
C PRO A 409 -42.83 -16.85 -25.23
N PHE A 410 -42.67 -18.11 -25.61
CA PHE A 410 -43.35 -18.74 -26.74
C PHE A 410 -44.07 -20.00 -26.30
N ILE A 411 -45.20 -20.31 -26.95
CA ILE A 411 -46.00 -21.50 -26.69
C ILE A 411 -46.23 -22.26 -28.00
N ASN A 412 -46.28 -23.59 -27.93
CA ASN A 412 -46.54 -24.44 -29.09
C ASN A 412 -47.97 -24.25 -29.63
N VAL A 413 -48.15 -24.30 -30.95
CA VAL A 413 -49.48 -24.19 -31.60
C VAL A 413 -50.50 -25.22 -31.10
N ASN A 414 -50.06 -26.41 -30.68
CA ASN A 414 -50.93 -27.41 -30.09
C ASN A 414 -51.57 -26.91 -28.79
N THR A 415 -50.78 -26.28 -27.92
CA THR A 415 -51.26 -25.67 -26.68
C THR A 415 -52.19 -24.48 -26.96
N VAL A 416 -51.90 -23.67 -27.99
CA VAL A 416 -52.82 -22.61 -28.45
C VAL A 416 -54.20 -23.18 -28.84
N SER A 417 -54.20 -24.33 -29.51
CA SER A 417 -55.43 -25.03 -29.90
C SER A 417 -56.19 -25.58 -28.69
N GLN A 418 -55.48 -26.14 -27.70
CA GLN A 418 -56.08 -26.57 -26.43
C GLN A 418 -56.73 -25.40 -25.66
N ILE A 419 -56.03 -24.26 -25.55
CA ILE A 419 -56.58 -23.05 -24.93
C ILE A 419 -57.86 -22.61 -25.64
N ARG A 420 -57.90 -22.69 -26.98
CA ARG A 420 -59.09 -22.37 -27.77
C ARG A 420 -60.26 -23.29 -27.43
N GLU A 421 -60.04 -24.60 -27.41
CA GLU A 421 -61.08 -25.57 -27.04
C GLU A 421 -61.61 -25.33 -25.61
N MET A 422 -60.72 -25.03 -24.66
CA MET A 422 -61.10 -24.71 -23.29
C MET A 422 -61.96 -23.44 -23.23
N LYS A 423 -61.58 -22.39 -23.99
CA LYS A 423 -62.35 -21.16 -24.07
C LYS A 423 -63.74 -21.40 -24.66
N ASP A 424 -63.85 -22.22 -25.70
CA ASP A 424 -65.13 -22.56 -26.32
C ASP A 424 -66.04 -23.30 -25.33
N ARG A 425 -65.51 -24.31 -24.62
CA ARG A 425 -66.24 -25.02 -23.54
C ARG A 425 -66.70 -24.09 -22.42
N LEU A 426 -65.85 -23.17 -21.97
CA LEU A 426 -66.21 -22.17 -20.96
C LEU A 426 -67.32 -21.24 -21.45
N SER A 427 -67.26 -20.82 -22.71
CA SER A 427 -68.28 -19.97 -23.32
C SER A 427 -69.65 -20.66 -23.41
N GLU A 428 -69.67 -21.96 -23.70
CA GLU A 428 -70.89 -22.78 -23.71
C GLU A 428 -71.48 -22.97 -22.31
N LYS A 429 -70.62 -23.24 -21.31
CA LYS A 429 -71.00 -23.35 -19.90
C LYS A 429 -71.61 -22.04 -19.37
N ILE A 430 -71.03 -20.89 -19.71
CA ILE A 430 -71.58 -19.59 -19.32
C ILE A 430 -72.93 -19.32 -20.00
N LYS A 431 -73.09 -19.68 -21.27
CA LYS A 431 -74.36 -19.53 -22.00
C LYS A 431 -75.48 -20.40 -21.40
N SER A 432 -75.19 -21.64 -21.01
CA SER A 432 -76.18 -22.53 -20.39
C SER A 432 -76.60 -22.07 -19.00
N ILE A 433 -75.66 -21.55 -18.20
CA ILE A 433 -75.96 -20.95 -16.89
C ILE A 433 -76.83 -19.69 -17.04
N ARG A 434 -76.52 -18.80 -17.99
CA ARG A 434 -77.35 -17.61 -18.25
C ARG A 434 -78.76 -17.98 -18.71
N ARG A 435 -78.89 -19.01 -19.55
CA ARG A 435 -80.18 -19.51 -20.03
C ARG A 435 -81.04 -20.04 -18.87
N THR A 436 -80.46 -20.87 -18.01
CA THR A 436 -81.18 -21.41 -16.83
C THR A 436 -81.52 -20.33 -15.79
N GLN A 437 -80.68 -19.31 -15.62
CA GLN A 437 -80.99 -18.15 -14.77
C GLN A 437 -82.12 -17.28 -15.34
N LEU A 438 -82.14 -17.06 -16.65
CA LEU A 438 -83.25 -16.36 -17.33
C LEU A 438 -84.55 -17.15 -17.21
N GLU A 439 -84.50 -18.47 -17.37
CA GLU A 439 -85.66 -19.35 -17.18
C GLU A 439 -86.20 -19.26 -15.74
N LYS A 440 -85.33 -19.23 -14.72
CA LYS A 440 -85.72 -19.02 -13.31
C LYS A 440 -86.31 -17.63 -13.04
N LEU A 441 -85.72 -16.57 -13.60
CA LEU A 441 -86.27 -15.21 -13.44
C LEU A 441 -87.64 -15.09 -14.11
N ILE A 442 -87.83 -15.71 -15.27
CA ILE A 442 -89.13 -15.75 -15.96
C ILE A 442 -90.15 -16.56 -15.16
N SER A 443 -89.75 -17.68 -14.53
CA SER A 443 -90.66 -18.45 -13.67
C SER A 443 -91.03 -17.68 -12.40
N GLU A 444 -90.07 -17.03 -11.73
CA GLU A 444 -90.33 -16.19 -10.55
C GLU A 444 -91.21 -14.97 -10.90
N TYR A 445 -91.08 -14.42 -12.11
CA TYR A 445 -91.95 -13.34 -12.59
C TYR A 445 -93.36 -13.83 -12.97
N ARG A 446 -93.50 -15.10 -13.40
CA ARG A 446 -94.80 -15.75 -13.63
C ARG A 446 -95.51 -16.09 -12.33
N ASP A 447 -94.79 -16.59 -11.32
CA ASP A 447 -95.35 -16.98 -10.02
C ASP A 447 -95.78 -15.77 -9.18
N LYS A 448 -95.17 -14.59 -9.38
CA LYS A 448 -95.62 -13.33 -8.74
C LYS A 448 -96.85 -12.68 -9.39
N ARG A 449 -97.36 -13.24 -10.49
CA ARG A 449 -98.51 -12.71 -11.25
C ARG A 449 -99.73 -13.64 -11.25
N SER A 450 -99.59 -14.85 -10.74
CA SER A 450 -100.69 -15.71 -10.32
C SER A 450 -100.94 -15.54 -8.83
#